data_AF-A0A9X0P026-F1
#
_entry.id   AF-A0A9X0P026-F1
#
_cell.length_a   1.000
_cell.length_b   1.000
_cell.length_c   1.000
_cell.angle_alpha   90.00
_cell.angle_beta   90.00
_cell.angle_gamma   90.00
#
_symmetry.space_group_name_H-M   'P 1'
#
loop_
_entity.id
_entity.type
_entity.pdbx_description
1 polymer ?
#
loop_
_entity_poly.entity_id
_entity_poly.type
_entity_poly.pdbx_seq_one_letter_code
_entity_poly.pdbx_strand_id
1 'polypeptide(L)'
;MGVSALADHVGILQQFVSRFGEIRLFSTSAAVVTYPAPLYNVIGSTDDPKVPGYSSWTSLLQGKGIGVGSDNHCYVDPQVPDRSHPGFQVGGHMTPNQDGSVPATQTCYLMPLCKLHNGKGYNHVAMSHSLTQILELSGYMTGEPAATFLARMGGEAPAALVFADEEGVGFQTLSAEDFVRAKESTIAEALGANAPSRHIVLHRRRDGDSVYYTVEHAQLD
;
A
#
# COMPACT_ATOMS: atom_id res chain seq x y z
N MET A 1 3.03 -0.12 33.85
CA MET A 1 3.37 1.26 33.46
C MET A 1 3.05 1.36 31.98
N GLY A 2 1.94 2.01 31.63
CA GLY A 2 1.51 2.13 30.23
C GLY A 2 2.42 3.11 29.51
N VAL A 3 2.96 2.70 28.36
CA VAL A 3 3.60 3.61 27.41
C VAL A 3 2.51 4.58 26.93
N SER A 4 2.84 5.87 26.79
CA SER A 4 1.89 6.86 26.26
C SER A 4 1.51 6.48 24.82
N ALA A 5 0.24 6.64 24.43
CA ALA A 5 -0.22 6.35 23.07
C ALA A 5 0.62 7.06 22.00
N LEU A 6 1.06 8.30 22.29
CA LEU A 6 1.98 9.03 21.43
C LEU A 6 3.33 8.32 21.26
N ALA A 7 3.89 7.74 22.33
CA ALA A 7 5.16 7.04 22.25
C ALA A 7 5.06 5.76 21.39
N ASP A 8 3.91 5.09 21.41
CA ASP A 8 3.65 3.96 20.50
C ASP A 8 3.57 4.43 19.03
N HIS A 9 2.86 5.53 18.76
CA HIS A 9 2.75 6.10 17.41
C HIS A 9 4.09 6.62 16.87
N VAL A 10 4.91 7.24 17.72
CA VAL A 10 6.29 7.63 17.38
C VAL A 10 7.14 6.39 17.08
N GLY A 11 7.00 5.33 17.89
CA GLY A 11 7.68 4.06 17.65
C GLY A 11 7.36 3.45 16.28
N ILE A 12 6.12 3.58 15.81
CA ILE A 12 5.71 3.16 14.46
C ILE A 12 6.49 3.92 13.37
N LEU A 13 6.60 5.25 13.50
CA LEU A 13 7.37 6.06 12.54
C LEU A 13 8.88 5.78 12.61
N GLN A 14 9.42 5.53 13.80
CA GLN A 14 10.82 5.14 13.97
C GLN A 14 11.13 3.81 13.28
N GLN A 15 10.25 2.81 13.41
CA GLN A 15 10.38 1.53 12.71
C GLN A 15 10.29 1.72 11.19
N PHE A 16 9.39 2.57 10.71
CA PHE A 16 9.28 2.89 9.30
C PHE A 16 10.60 3.51 8.77
N VAL A 17 11.13 4.52 9.44
CA VAL A 17 12.40 5.17 9.04
C VAL A 17 13.56 4.18 9.10
N SER A 18 13.64 3.35 10.14
CA SER A 18 14.70 2.33 10.26
C SER A 18 14.66 1.30 9.12
N ARG A 19 13.48 0.96 8.61
CA ARG A 19 13.31 -0.05 7.56
C ARG A 19 13.40 0.54 6.15
N PHE A 20 12.95 1.78 5.96
CA PHE A 20 12.69 2.37 4.64
C PHE A 20 13.36 3.72 4.40
N GLY A 21 14.04 4.31 5.39
CA GLY A 21 14.59 5.66 5.33
C GLY A 21 15.56 5.91 4.18
N GLU A 22 16.30 4.87 3.77
CA GLU A 22 17.27 4.94 2.66
C GLU A 22 16.75 4.33 1.35
N ILE A 23 15.48 3.90 1.32
CA ILE A 23 14.89 3.17 0.18
C ILE A 23 14.05 4.11 -0.69
N ARG A 24 14.07 3.90 -2.01
CA ARG A 24 13.12 4.55 -2.94
C ARG A 24 11.75 3.92 -2.81
N LEU A 25 10.78 4.62 -2.25
CA LEU A 25 9.42 4.10 -2.06
C LEU A 25 8.57 4.50 -3.26
N PHE A 26 8.25 3.57 -4.18
CA PHE A 26 7.44 3.93 -5.35
C PHE A 26 6.11 4.57 -4.98
N SER A 27 5.59 5.44 -5.83
CA SER A 27 4.22 5.94 -5.68
C SER A 27 3.25 4.77 -5.63
N THR A 28 2.24 4.92 -4.78
CA THR A 28 1.20 3.91 -4.66
C THR A 28 0.23 4.03 -5.83
N SER A 29 0.02 2.93 -6.58
CA SER A 29 -0.94 2.90 -7.68
C SER A 29 -1.59 1.53 -7.85
N ALA A 30 -2.76 1.51 -8.46
CA ALA A 30 -3.46 0.30 -8.89
C ALA A 30 -3.83 0.42 -10.37
N ALA A 31 -3.22 -0.41 -11.23
CA ALA A 31 -3.43 -0.41 -12.67
C ALA A 31 -4.02 -1.75 -13.13
N VAL A 32 -4.96 -1.71 -14.08
CA VAL A 32 -5.47 -2.94 -14.71
C VAL A 32 -4.40 -3.45 -15.67
N VAL A 33 -4.01 -4.71 -15.50
CA VAL A 33 -3.01 -5.38 -16.34
C VAL A 33 -3.50 -6.74 -16.80
N THR A 34 -2.88 -7.28 -17.83
CA THR A 34 -3.02 -8.68 -18.23
C THR A 34 -1.84 -9.47 -17.70
N TYR A 35 -2.09 -10.40 -16.78
CA TYR A 35 -1.07 -11.29 -16.22
C TYR A 35 -1.51 -12.74 -16.41
N PRO A 36 -0.87 -13.53 -17.30
CA PRO A 36 -1.31 -14.90 -17.60
C PRO A 36 -0.56 -15.99 -16.83
N ALA A 37 0.54 -15.65 -16.17
CA ALA A 37 1.36 -16.64 -15.46
C ALA A 37 0.76 -16.97 -14.08
N PRO A 38 1.01 -18.19 -13.55
CA PRO A 38 0.53 -18.54 -12.22
C PRO A 38 1.06 -17.59 -11.14
N LEU A 39 0.23 -17.37 -10.12
CA LEU A 39 0.54 -16.50 -8.99
C LEU A 39 0.44 -17.26 -7.65
N TYR A 40 1.02 -16.69 -6.59
CA TYR A 40 1.02 -17.23 -5.23
C TYR A 40 0.47 -16.17 -4.26
N ASN A 41 -0.08 -16.56 -3.10
CA ASN A 41 -0.52 -15.56 -2.13
C ASN A 41 0.67 -14.79 -1.56
N VAL A 42 0.50 -13.49 -1.38
CA VAL A 42 1.40 -12.67 -0.58
C VAL A 42 1.25 -13.04 0.89
N ILE A 43 2.38 -13.23 1.58
CA ILE A 43 2.40 -13.48 3.02
C ILE A 43 2.59 -12.16 3.76
N GLY A 44 1.65 -11.85 4.66
CA GLY A 44 1.71 -10.67 5.54
C GLY A 44 0.88 -9.47 5.10
N SER A 45 0.14 -9.55 3.99
CA SER A 45 -0.67 -8.46 3.44
C SER A 45 -1.98 -8.16 4.20
N THR A 46 -2.19 -8.75 5.38
CA THR A 46 -3.46 -8.64 6.12
C THR A 46 -3.75 -7.20 6.52
N ASP A 47 -2.70 -6.48 6.91
CA ASP A 47 -2.78 -5.13 7.45
C ASP A 47 -2.53 -4.06 6.37
N ASP A 48 -2.51 -4.47 5.10
CA ASP A 48 -2.24 -3.55 4.01
C ASP A 48 -3.36 -2.48 3.92
N PRO A 49 -2.98 -1.20 3.90
CA PRO A 49 -3.93 -0.10 3.89
C PRO A 49 -4.72 -0.05 2.59
N LYS A 50 -6.03 0.19 2.72
CA LYS A 50 -6.96 0.24 1.59
C LYS A 50 -6.75 1.50 0.75
N VAL A 51 -7.02 1.40 -0.54
CA VAL A 51 -7.03 2.55 -1.45
C VAL A 51 -8.20 3.50 -1.11
N PRO A 52 -7.96 4.80 -0.94
CA PRO A 52 -9.01 5.80 -0.75
C PRO A 52 -10.11 5.73 -1.80
N GLY A 53 -11.36 5.94 -1.38
CA GLY A 53 -12.54 5.81 -2.24
C GLY A 53 -13.08 4.38 -2.38
N TYR A 54 -12.37 3.39 -1.84
CA TYR A 54 -12.80 1.98 -1.83
C TYR A 54 -12.90 1.45 -0.40
N SER A 55 -14.01 0.79 -0.07
CA SER A 55 -14.26 0.24 1.27
C SER A 55 -13.50 -1.06 1.55
N SER A 56 -13.04 -1.73 0.49
CA SER A 56 -12.34 -3.01 0.51
C SER A 56 -11.56 -3.26 -0.79
N TRP A 57 -10.62 -4.20 -0.75
CA TRP A 57 -9.94 -4.73 -1.93
C TRP A 57 -10.90 -5.28 -2.98
N THR A 58 -12.00 -5.88 -2.53
CA THR A 58 -13.11 -6.35 -3.38
C THR A 58 -13.78 -5.20 -4.12
N SER A 59 -14.09 -4.10 -3.41
CA SER A 59 -14.69 -2.92 -4.05
C SER A 59 -13.73 -2.21 -5.01
N LEU A 60 -12.42 -2.28 -4.77
CA LEU A 60 -11.41 -1.77 -5.71
C LEU A 60 -11.42 -2.57 -7.01
N LEU A 61 -11.37 -3.91 -6.94
CA LEU A 61 -11.45 -4.77 -8.12
C LEU A 61 -12.72 -4.50 -8.92
N GLN A 62 -13.88 -4.49 -8.25
CA GLN A 62 -15.17 -4.26 -8.90
C GLN A 62 -15.27 -2.87 -9.52
N GLY A 63 -14.78 -1.83 -8.82
CA GLY A 63 -14.74 -0.47 -9.35
C GLY A 63 -13.77 -0.29 -10.52
N LYS A 64 -12.85 -1.24 -10.73
CA LYS A 64 -11.97 -1.32 -11.91
C LYS A 64 -12.49 -2.29 -12.98
N GLY A 65 -13.70 -2.82 -12.82
CA GLY A 65 -14.34 -3.72 -13.78
C GLY A 65 -13.87 -5.17 -13.69
N ILE A 66 -13.17 -5.55 -12.62
CA ILE A 66 -12.67 -6.92 -12.39
C ILE A 66 -13.57 -7.62 -11.37
N GLY A 67 -13.92 -8.89 -11.62
CA GLY A 67 -14.81 -9.63 -10.72
C GLY A 67 -16.28 -9.18 -10.79
N VAL A 68 -16.76 -8.76 -11.96
CA VAL A 68 -18.14 -8.28 -12.20
C VAL A 68 -18.81 -9.05 -13.32
N GLY A 69 -20.14 -9.00 -13.42
CA GLY A 69 -20.90 -9.66 -14.49
C GLY A 69 -20.75 -11.20 -14.46
N SER A 70 -20.44 -11.79 -15.61
CA SER A 70 -20.14 -13.24 -15.73
C SER A 70 -18.88 -13.64 -14.96
N ASP A 71 -18.00 -12.68 -14.70
CA ASP A 71 -16.67 -12.91 -14.13
C ASP A 71 -16.67 -12.71 -12.61
N ASN A 72 -17.84 -12.63 -11.97
CA ASN A 72 -17.97 -12.44 -10.51
C ASN A 72 -17.75 -13.75 -9.72
N HIS A 73 -16.57 -14.33 -9.88
CA HIS A 73 -16.17 -15.58 -9.23
C HIS A 73 -14.66 -15.55 -8.94
N CYS A 74 -14.15 -16.58 -8.26
CA CYS A 74 -12.72 -16.69 -8.02
C CYS A 74 -11.96 -17.09 -9.28
N TYR A 75 -10.84 -16.43 -9.57
CA TYR A 75 -10.11 -16.63 -10.82
C TYR A 75 -9.26 -17.89 -10.86
N VAL A 76 -9.11 -18.62 -9.74
CA VAL A 76 -8.30 -19.85 -9.70
C VAL A 76 -8.98 -21.00 -10.42
N ASP A 77 -8.27 -21.57 -11.41
CA ASP A 77 -8.71 -22.71 -12.21
C ASP A 77 -8.58 -24.07 -11.47
N PRO A 78 -9.34 -25.11 -11.88
CA PRO A 78 -10.39 -25.05 -12.89
C PRO A 78 -11.61 -24.27 -12.38
N GLN A 79 -12.19 -23.46 -13.27
CA GLN A 79 -13.50 -22.88 -13.06
C GLN A 79 -14.55 -23.99 -13.14
N VAL A 80 -14.81 -24.67 -12.03
CA VAL A 80 -15.73 -25.83 -12.03
C VAL A 80 -17.18 -25.33 -12.17
N PRO A 81 -17.94 -25.73 -13.20
CA PRO A 81 -19.25 -25.13 -13.52
C PRO A 81 -20.37 -25.36 -12.51
N ASP A 82 -20.15 -26.20 -11.49
CA ASP A 82 -21.17 -26.53 -10.50
C ASP A 82 -20.65 -26.26 -9.08
N ARG A 83 -21.14 -25.16 -8.48
CA ARG A 83 -21.25 -24.91 -7.03
C ARG A 83 -20.03 -25.12 -6.11
N SER A 84 -18.81 -25.23 -6.61
CA SER A 84 -17.62 -25.47 -5.77
C SER A 84 -16.72 -24.25 -5.54
N HIS A 85 -16.93 -23.16 -6.26
CA HIS A 85 -16.23 -21.90 -6.00
C HIS A 85 -17.24 -20.83 -5.59
N PRO A 86 -17.25 -20.41 -4.30
CA PRO A 86 -18.14 -19.34 -3.89
C PRO A 86 -17.76 -18.06 -4.66
N GLY A 87 -18.72 -17.13 -4.80
CA GLY A 87 -18.46 -15.84 -5.41
C GLY A 87 -17.20 -15.19 -4.85
N PHE A 88 -16.56 -14.34 -5.66
CA PHE A 88 -15.42 -13.55 -5.24
C PHE A 88 -15.70 -12.88 -3.88
N GLN A 89 -14.91 -13.22 -2.87
CA GLN A 89 -15.12 -12.77 -1.50
C GLN A 89 -13.96 -11.92 -1.00
N VAL A 90 -12.76 -12.10 -1.55
CA VAL A 90 -11.53 -11.47 -1.07
C VAL A 90 -10.68 -11.04 -2.25
N GLY A 91 -10.36 -9.76 -2.33
CA GLY A 91 -9.26 -9.28 -3.19
C GLY A 91 -7.94 -9.81 -2.64
N GLY A 92 -7.48 -10.93 -3.19
CA GLY A 92 -6.27 -11.61 -2.74
C GLY A 92 -5.04 -10.91 -3.26
N HIS A 93 -4.10 -10.61 -2.36
CA HIS A 93 -2.78 -10.11 -2.75
C HIS A 93 -1.96 -11.27 -3.27
N MET A 94 -1.41 -11.10 -4.46
CA MET A 94 -0.75 -12.14 -5.23
C MET A 94 0.67 -11.70 -5.62
N THR A 95 1.58 -12.65 -5.76
CA THR A 95 2.97 -12.41 -6.16
C THR A 95 3.43 -13.51 -7.12
N PRO A 96 4.35 -13.21 -8.05
CA PRO A 96 5.03 -14.24 -8.84
C PRO A 96 5.99 -15.10 -8.00
N ASN A 97 6.37 -14.64 -6.80
CA ASN A 97 7.34 -15.33 -5.97
C ASN A 97 6.67 -16.47 -5.18
N GLN A 98 7.16 -17.70 -5.38
CA GLN A 98 6.61 -18.90 -4.74
C GLN A 98 6.69 -18.88 -3.20
N ASP A 99 7.65 -18.14 -2.64
CA ASP A 99 7.78 -17.97 -1.19
C ASP A 99 6.75 -17.00 -0.61
N GLY A 100 5.92 -16.37 -1.44
CA GLY A 100 4.90 -15.40 -1.04
C GLY A 100 5.47 -14.02 -0.68
N SER A 101 6.75 -13.78 -0.94
CA SER A 101 7.39 -12.51 -0.67
C SER A 101 7.08 -11.47 -1.77
N VAL A 102 7.00 -10.21 -1.35
CA VAL A 102 7.03 -9.06 -2.26
C VAL A 102 8.19 -8.21 -1.77
N PRO A 103 9.33 -8.22 -2.48
CA PRO A 103 10.44 -7.36 -2.11
C PRO A 103 9.98 -5.90 -2.02
N ALA A 104 10.56 -5.14 -1.10
CA ALA A 104 10.28 -3.71 -1.01
C ALA A 104 10.46 -3.09 -2.40
N THR A 105 9.56 -2.18 -2.77
CA THR A 105 9.55 -1.50 -4.07
C THR A 105 9.14 -2.37 -5.27
N GLN A 106 8.76 -3.65 -5.10
CA GLN A 106 8.20 -4.45 -6.19
C GLN A 106 6.67 -4.36 -6.23
N THR A 107 6.11 -4.78 -7.35
CA THR A 107 4.68 -4.91 -7.55
C THR A 107 4.15 -6.18 -6.91
N CYS A 108 2.99 -6.07 -6.29
CA CYS A 108 2.12 -7.21 -6.04
C CYS A 108 0.91 -7.10 -6.97
N TYR A 109 0.08 -8.13 -6.99
CA TYR A 109 -1.13 -8.15 -7.79
C TYR A 109 -2.35 -8.32 -6.89
N LEU A 110 -3.50 -7.87 -7.34
CA LEU A 110 -4.79 -8.11 -6.69
C LEU A 110 -5.66 -8.95 -7.63
N MET A 111 -6.04 -10.14 -7.17
CA MET A 111 -6.83 -11.09 -7.95
C MET A 111 -8.12 -11.47 -7.21
N PRO A 112 -9.23 -11.66 -7.94
CA PRO A 112 -10.44 -12.20 -7.33
C PRO A 112 -10.25 -13.60 -6.74
N LEU A 113 -10.30 -13.71 -5.41
CA LEU A 113 -10.19 -14.98 -4.68
C LEU A 113 -11.43 -15.32 -3.85
N CYS A 114 -11.64 -16.62 -3.67
CA CYS A 114 -12.50 -17.14 -2.62
C CYS A 114 -11.70 -17.32 -1.31
N LYS A 115 -12.40 -17.50 -0.18
CA LYS A 115 -11.77 -17.69 1.14
C LYS A 115 -10.82 -18.89 1.21
N LEU A 116 -11.12 -19.96 0.47
CA LEU A 116 -10.29 -21.16 0.46
C LEU A 116 -8.91 -20.85 -0.14
N HIS A 117 -8.87 -20.30 -1.35
CA HIS A 117 -7.62 -20.02 -2.06
C HIS A 117 -6.84 -18.87 -1.42
N ASN A 118 -7.51 -17.91 -0.79
CA ASN A 118 -6.85 -16.88 0.03
C ASN A 118 -6.38 -17.40 1.41
N GLY A 119 -6.59 -18.70 1.71
CA GLY A 119 -6.23 -19.29 3.00
C GLY A 119 -4.73 -19.61 3.12
N LYS A 120 -4.21 -19.63 4.35
CA LYS A 120 -2.79 -19.91 4.64
C LYS A 120 -2.28 -21.24 4.05
N GLY A 121 -3.16 -22.25 3.93
CA GLY A 121 -2.83 -23.55 3.33
C GLY A 121 -2.47 -23.48 1.84
N TYR A 122 -2.75 -22.36 1.17
CA TYR A 122 -2.51 -22.13 -0.26
C TYR A 122 -1.37 -21.15 -0.53
N ASN A 123 -0.65 -20.67 0.51
CA ASN A 123 0.37 -19.62 0.33
C ASN A 123 1.48 -19.97 -0.67
N HIS A 124 1.88 -21.23 -0.72
CA HIS A 124 2.94 -21.72 -1.60
C HIS A 124 2.41 -22.55 -2.78
N VAL A 125 1.09 -22.49 -3.02
CA VAL A 125 0.43 -23.23 -4.09
C VAL A 125 0.28 -22.30 -5.29
N ALA A 126 0.80 -22.72 -6.44
CA ALA A 126 0.64 -21.99 -7.68
C ALA A 126 -0.84 -21.94 -8.07
N MET A 127 -1.36 -20.74 -8.28
CA MET A 127 -2.72 -20.50 -8.72
C MET A 127 -2.71 -20.24 -10.22
N SER A 128 -3.09 -21.23 -11.00
CA SER A 128 -3.40 -21.04 -12.42
C SER A 128 -4.74 -20.32 -12.56
N HIS A 129 -4.85 -19.44 -13.56
CA HIS A 129 -6.07 -18.70 -13.82
C HIS A 129 -6.22 -18.36 -15.30
N SER A 130 -7.43 -18.55 -15.82
CA SER A 130 -7.78 -18.28 -17.22
C SER A 130 -8.28 -16.86 -17.43
N LEU A 131 -8.82 -16.24 -16.38
CA LEU A 131 -9.13 -14.80 -16.34
C LEU A 131 -7.86 -14.04 -15.92
N THR A 132 -7.28 -13.31 -16.86
CA THR A 132 -5.93 -12.73 -16.73
C THR A 132 -5.94 -11.22 -16.48
N GLN A 133 -7.10 -10.58 -16.56
CA GLN A 133 -7.25 -9.18 -16.17
C GLN A 133 -7.29 -9.07 -14.65
N ILE A 134 -6.21 -8.54 -14.07
CA ILE A 134 -6.05 -8.34 -12.63
C ILE A 134 -5.53 -6.92 -12.37
N LEU A 135 -5.39 -6.54 -11.09
CA LEU A 135 -4.73 -5.27 -10.76
C LEU A 135 -3.27 -5.50 -10.43
N GLU A 136 -2.39 -4.72 -11.02
CA GLU A 136 -1.03 -4.51 -10.54
C GLU A 136 -1.04 -3.39 -9.50
N LEU A 137 -0.44 -3.69 -8.35
CA LEU A 137 -0.34 -2.82 -7.20
C LEU A 137 1.13 -2.42 -7.02
N SER A 138 1.44 -1.15 -7.27
CA SER A 138 2.80 -0.60 -7.14
C SER A 138 2.92 0.20 -5.86
N GLY A 139 4.12 0.23 -5.27
CA GLY A 139 4.40 1.00 -4.06
C GLY A 139 3.84 0.40 -2.77
N TYR A 140 3.23 -0.78 -2.81
CA TYR A 140 2.74 -1.49 -1.64
C TYR A 140 3.89 -2.16 -0.88
N MET A 141 3.98 -1.93 0.43
CA MET A 141 4.97 -2.58 1.27
C MET A 141 4.31 -3.28 2.45
N THR A 142 4.61 -4.57 2.61
CA THR A 142 4.04 -5.37 3.70
C THR A 142 4.39 -4.78 5.07
N GLY A 143 3.35 -4.42 5.82
CA GLY A 143 3.45 -3.94 7.20
C GLY A 143 3.90 -2.47 7.33
N GLU A 144 3.75 -1.65 6.29
CA GLU A 144 3.91 -0.21 6.45
C GLU A 144 2.70 0.45 7.15
N PRO A 145 2.90 1.56 7.87
CA PRO A 145 1.78 2.30 8.47
C PRO A 145 0.85 2.88 7.39
N ALA A 146 -0.46 2.81 7.60
CA ALA A 146 -1.45 3.28 6.64
C ALA A 146 -1.22 4.74 6.18
N ALA A 147 -0.82 5.63 7.09
CA ALA A 147 -0.54 7.02 6.76
C ALA A 147 0.64 7.17 5.78
N THR A 148 1.67 6.34 5.89
CA THR A 148 2.85 6.37 4.99
C THR A 148 2.51 5.88 3.59
N PHE A 149 1.59 4.93 3.49
CA PHE A 149 1.05 4.47 2.22
C PHE A 149 0.19 5.54 1.55
N LEU A 150 -0.72 6.15 2.32
CA LEU A 150 -1.63 7.18 1.82
C LEU A 150 -0.90 8.45 1.39
N ALA A 151 0.16 8.82 2.11
CA ALA A 151 1.05 9.92 1.76
C ALA A 151 1.74 9.75 0.39
N ARG A 152 1.84 8.51 -0.12
CA ARG A 152 2.44 8.17 -1.42
C ARG A 152 1.44 7.90 -2.53
N MET A 153 0.14 8.04 -2.27
CA MET A 153 -0.89 7.97 -3.32
C MET A 153 -0.72 9.16 -4.27
N GLY A 154 -0.81 8.91 -5.58
CA GLY A 154 -0.34 9.77 -6.70
C GLY A 154 -0.92 11.17 -6.85
N GLY A 155 -0.81 12.03 -5.84
CA GLY A 155 -0.99 13.47 -5.93
C GLY A 155 0.21 14.18 -6.54
N GLU A 156 0.03 15.46 -6.87
CA GLU A 156 1.09 16.31 -7.44
C GLU A 156 1.86 17.13 -6.40
N ALA A 157 1.50 17.01 -5.12
CA ALA A 157 2.23 17.66 -4.04
C ALA A 157 3.70 17.20 -4.02
N PRO A 158 4.67 18.13 -3.88
CA PRO A 158 6.09 17.79 -3.89
C PRO A 158 6.52 17.00 -2.67
N ALA A 159 5.79 17.08 -1.56
CA ALA A 159 6.06 16.28 -0.38
C ALA A 159 4.79 15.98 0.41
N ALA A 160 4.88 14.99 1.28
CA ALA A 160 3.88 14.69 2.28
C ALA A 160 4.55 14.62 3.66
N LEU A 161 3.88 15.19 4.65
CA LEU A 161 4.25 15.09 6.06
C LEU A 161 3.45 13.92 6.65
N VAL A 162 4.13 12.93 7.22
CA VAL A 162 3.49 11.89 8.03
C VAL A 162 3.87 12.14 9.48
N PHE A 163 2.90 12.20 10.38
CA PHE A 163 3.11 12.63 11.75
C PHE A 163 2.44 11.71 12.77
N ALA A 164 2.95 11.73 14.00
CA ALA A 164 2.40 11.01 15.13
C ALA A 164 1.90 12.00 16.18
N ASP A 165 0.67 11.79 16.65
CA ASP A 165 0.06 12.53 17.75
C ASP A 165 -0.62 11.56 18.74
N GLU A 166 -1.43 12.05 19.68
CA GLU A 166 -2.16 11.17 20.61
C GLU A 166 -3.29 10.37 19.94
N GLU A 167 -3.80 10.83 18.80
CA GLU A 167 -4.91 10.20 18.07
C GLU A 167 -4.42 9.07 17.16
N GLY A 168 -3.19 9.17 16.63
CA GLY A 168 -2.66 8.15 15.74
C GLY A 168 -1.43 8.59 14.95
N VAL A 169 -1.20 7.85 13.86
CA VAL A 169 -0.31 8.27 12.78
C VAL A 169 -1.18 8.85 11.65
N GLY A 170 -1.00 10.14 11.39
CA GLY A 170 -1.70 10.89 10.36
C GLY A 170 -0.77 11.31 9.22
N PHE A 171 -1.35 11.90 8.17
CA PHE A 171 -0.56 12.54 7.11
C PHE A 171 -1.26 13.78 6.54
N GLN A 172 -0.48 14.65 5.94
CA GLN A 172 -0.95 15.76 5.11
C GLN A 172 0.03 16.01 3.96
N THR A 173 -0.46 16.58 2.86
CA THR A 173 0.40 17.00 1.75
C THR A 173 0.97 18.38 2.02
N LEU A 174 2.21 18.63 1.57
CA LEU A 174 2.84 19.94 1.62
C LEU A 174 2.69 20.62 0.27
N SER A 175 2.27 21.89 0.27
CA SER A 175 2.32 22.71 -0.94
C SER A 175 3.77 22.94 -1.39
N ALA A 176 3.98 23.41 -2.62
CA ALA A 176 5.33 23.74 -3.08
C ALA A 176 5.97 24.85 -2.23
N GLU A 177 5.20 25.84 -1.80
CA GLU A 177 5.68 26.92 -0.94
C GLU A 177 6.04 26.40 0.46
N ASP A 178 5.18 25.58 1.07
CA ASP A 178 5.46 24.95 2.37
C ASP A 178 6.70 24.07 2.32
N PHE A 179 6.84 23.28 1.26
CA PHE A 179 7.97 22.38 1.12
C PHE A 179 9.30 23.15 0.92
N VAL A 180 9.31 24.22 0.11
CA VAL A 180 10.50 25.08 -0.04
C VAL A 180 10.88 25.71 1.30
N ARG A 181 9.92 26.30 2.02
CA ARG A 181 10.16 26.88 3.35
C ARG A 181 10.68 25.85 4.34
N ALA A 182 10.09 24.66 4.36
CA ALA A 182 10.52 23.57 5.24
C ALA A 182 11.95 23.09 4.96
N LYS A 183 12.41 23.20 3.71
CA LYS A 183 13.80 22.88 3.34
C LYS A 183 14.79 23.98 3.72
N GLU A 184 14.35 25.23 3.69
CA GLU A 184 15.19 26.39 4.05
C GLU A 184 15.27 26.59 5.58
N SER A 185 14.32 26.04 6.34
CA SER A 185 14.34 26.10 7.80
C SER A 185 13.82 24.85 8.52
N THR A 186 12.65 24.92 9.17
CA THR A 186 12.03 23.82 9.93
C THR A 186 10.57 23.67 9.55
N ILE A 187 10.00 22.47 9.78
CA ILE A 187 8.56 22.23 9.59
C ILE A 187 7.71 23.13 10.50
N ALA A 188 8.21 23.45 11.70
CA ALA A 188 7.56 24.38 12.63
C ALA A 188 7.46 25.80 12.06
N GLU A 189 8.53 26.30 11.45
CA GLU A 189 8.53 27.63 10.82
C GLU A 189 7.72 27.67 9.53
N ALA A 190 7.73 26.58 8.75
CA ALA A 190 6.98 26.49 7.49
C ALA A 190 5.46 26.43 7.69
N LEU A 191 4.99 25.67 8.69
CA LEU A 191 3.56 25.41 8.92
C LEU A 191 2.98 26.21 10.10
N GLY A 192 3.81 26.88 10.88
CA GLY A 192 3.41 27.69 12.02
C GLY A 192 3.02 26.86 13.24
N ALA A 193 2.19 27.45 14.12
CA ALA A 193 1.89 26.91 15.46
C ALA A 193 1.24 25.50 15.47
N ASN A 194 0.68 25.05 14.35
CA ASN A 194 0.03 23.74 14.22
C ASN A 194 0.95 22.68 13.61
N ALA A 195 2.23 22.98 13.43
CA ALA A 195 3.19 22.03 12.90
C ALA A 195 3.36 20.82 13.84
N PRO A 196 3.21 19.58 13.34
CA PRO A 196 3.42 18.39 14.15
C PRO A 196 4.87 18.30 14.66
N SER A 197 5.05 18.07 15.97
CA SER A 197 6.38 17.97 16.60
C SER A 197 7.09 16.63 16.38
N ARG A 198 6.35 15.61 15.94
CA ARG A 198 6.84 14.26 15.62
C ARG A 198 6.41 13.89 14.21
N HIS A 199 7.33 13.91 13.27
CA HIS A 199 6.99 13.75 11.86
C HIS A 199 8.15 13.22 11.02
N ILE A 200 7.79 12.76 9.82
CA ILE A 200 8.69 12.49 8.70
C ILE A 200 8.18 13.23 7.46
N VAL A 201 9.10 13.66 6.61
CA VAL A 201 8.80 14.28 5.32
C VAL A 201 9.14 13.30 4.22
N LEU A 202 8.12 12.84 3.49
CA LEU A 202 8.26 12.03 2.29
C LEU A 202 8.30 12.96 1.08
N HIS A 203 9.47 13.10 0.46
CA HIS A 203 9.66 13.94 -0.72
C HIS A 203 9.37 13.13 -1.99
N ARG A 204 8.43 13.62 -2.79
CA ARG A 204 8.09 13.08 -4.10
C ARG A 204 9.17 13.41 -5.13
N ARG A 205 9.66 12.38 -5.81
CA ARG A 205 10.69 12.46 -6.84
C ARG A 205 10.20 11.73 -8.10
N ARG A 206 10.81 12.07 -9.24
CA ARG A 206 10.56 11.43 -10.53
C ARG A 206 11.87 10.91 -11.11
N ASP A 207 11.82 9.73 -11.72
CA ASP A 207 12.90 9.11 -12.49
C ASP A 207 12.26 8.53 -13.76
N GLY A 208 12.43 9.22 -14.88
CA GLY A 208 11.62 9.00 -16.09
C GLY A 208 10.12 9.15 -15.80
N ASP A 209 9.33 8.14 -16.18
CA ASP A 209 7.89 8.08 -15.94
C ASP A 209 7.52 7.56 -14.53
N SER A 210 8.51 7.11 -13.75
CA SER A 210 8.29 6.56 -12.42
C SER A 210 8.30 7.65 -11.35
N VAL A 211 7.27 7.64 -10.50
CA VAL A 211 7.20 8.48 -9.30
C VAL A 211 7.60 7.64 -8.09
N TYR A 212 8.46 8.19 -7.23
CA TYR A 212 8.86 7.57 -5.97
C TYR A 212 9.02 8.61 -4.87
N TYR A 213 9.17 8.15 -3.64
CA TYR A 213 9.29 8.96 -2.44
C TYR A 213 10.53 8.54 -1.65
N THR A 214 11.18 9.50 -1.01
CA THR A 214 12.29 9.27 -0.08
C THR A 214 12.01 9.99 1.23
N VAL A 215 12.50 9.46 2.35
CA VAL A 215 12.50 10.21 3.62
C VAL A 215 13.52 11.35 3.48
N GLU A 216 13.03 12.58 3.34
CA GLU A 216 13.86 13.78 3.24
C GLU A 216 14.30 14.25 4.63
N HIS A 217 13.41 14.11 5.61
CA HIS A 217 13.62 14.56 6.98
C HIS A 217 12.80 13.70 7.95
N ALA A 218 13.31 13.52 9.17
CA ALA A 218 12.61 12.88 10.28
C ALA A 218 12.93 13.61 11.60
N GLN A 219 11.88 13.97 12.34
CA GLN A 219 11.95 14.53 13.69
C GLN A 219 11.09 13.65 14.60
N LEU A 220 11.71 12.72 15.32
CA LEU A 220 11.01 11.66 16.08
C LEU A 220 11.47 11.54 17.55
N ASP A 221 12.24 12.52 18.03
CA ASP A 221 12.76 12.61 19.41
C ASP A 221 11.88 13.49 20.28
#